data_AF-A0A8I0L0U2-F1
#
_entry.id   AF-A0A8I0L0U2-F1
#
_cell.length_a   1.000
_cell.length_b   1.000
_cell.length_c   1.000
_cell.angle_alpha   90.00
_cell.angle_beta   90.00
_cell.angle_gamma   90.00
#
_symmetry.space_group_name_H-M   'P 1'
#
loop_
_entity.id
_entity.type
_entity.pdbx_description
1 polymer ?
#
loop_
_entity_poly.entity_id
_entity_poly.type
_entity_poly.pdbx_seq_one_letter_code
_entity_poly.pdbx_strand_id
1 'polypeptide(L)'
;MPFAFARRAVLAIVTSVTLAAAPALAQDDAPVVAAASDLQFAVKEIAEAFKTETGKEVKLAFGSTGNFARQIREGAPFQMFMAADEKFVKQLAADGFTRDEGALYAEGRVVVMVPHGSALKPDEAMDNLAAMLDAGTITRFAIANP
;
A
#
# COMPACT_ATOMS: atom_id res chain seq x y z
N MET A 1 -56.69 -42.02 37.93
CA MET A 1 -55.27 -41.88 38.35
C MET A 1 -54.71 -43.29 38.54
N PRO A 2 -53.46 -43.61 38.14
CA PRO A 2 -52.29 -42.72 38.13
C PRO A 2 -51.59 -42.56 36.77
N PHE A 3 -50.57 -41.70 36.83
CA PHE A 3 -49.73 -41.10 35.79
C PHE A 3 -48.64 -42.04 35.24
N ALA A 4 -48.15 -41.78 34.01
CA ALA A 4 -46.74 -41.40 33.80
C ALA A 4 -46.44 -41.04 32.33
N PHE A 5 -45.86 -39.85 32.17
CA PHE A 5 -45.15 -39.35 31.00
C PHE A 5 -44.08 -40.33 30.49
N ALA A 6 -43.99 -40.52 29.17
CA ALA A 6 -42.75 -40.38 28.40
C ALA A 6 -42.94 -40.91 26.99
N ARG A 7 -42.78 -40.02 26.00
CA ARG A 7 -42.19 -40.23 24.66
C ARG A 7 -42.68 -39.15 23.70
N ARG A 8 -42.54 -37.88 24.10
CA ARG A 8 -42.40 -36.75 23.17
C ARG A 8 -40.99 -36.79 22.59
N ALA A 9 -40.72 -37.79 21.77
CA ALA A 9 -39.47 -37.93 21.05
C ALA A 9 -39.82 -38.79 19.86
N VAL A 10 -39.86 -38.19 18.66
CA VAL A 10 -39.53 -38.81 17.36
C VAL A 10 -39.94 -37.91 16.19
N LEU A 11 -40.90 -36.98 16.33
CA LEU A 11 -41.34 -36.18 15.18
C LEU A 11 -40.73 -34.76 15.14
N ALA A 12 -39.40 -34.66 15.27
CA ALA A 12 -38.66 -33.40 15.06
C ALA A 12 -37.33 -33.65 14.32
N ILE A 13 -37.31 -34.63 13.40
CA ILE A 13 -36.16 -34.95 12.56
C ILE A 13 -36.60 -35.02 11.09
N VAL A 14 -37.30 -33.98 10.62
CA VAL A 14 -37.45 -33.70 9.18
C VAL A 14 -37.54 -32.18 9.01
N THR A 15 -36.53 -31.48 9.50
CA THR A 15 -36.23 -30.12 9.04
C THR A 15 -34.84 -30.18 8.42
N SER A 16 -34.76 -31.04 7.41
CA SER A 16 -33.59 -31.25 6.58
C SER A 16 -33.26 -29.95 5.87
N VAL A 17 -32.29 -29.24 6.43
CA VAL A 17 -31.15 -28.64 5.72
C VAL A 17 -31.43 -28.40 4.24
N THR A 18 -32.19 -27.36 3.96
CA THR A 18 -32.13 -26.65 2.67
C THR A 18 -31.47 -25.31 2.95
N LEU A 19 -30.22 -25.38 3.43
CA LEU A 19 -29.33 -24.24 3.33
C LEU A 19 -28.98 -24.14 1.84
N ALA A 20 -29.80 -23.39 1.11
CA ALA A 20 -29.53 -23.01 -0.26
C ALA A 20 -28.11 -22.45 -0.30
N ALA A 21 -27.21 -23.18 -0.95
CA ALA A 21 -25.92 -22.68 -1.38
C ALA A 21 -26.21 -21.60 -2.44
N ALA A 22 -26.54 -20.38 -1.98
CA ALA A 22 -26.37 -19.22 -2.82
C ALA A 22 -24.89 -19.21 -3.21
N PRO A 23 -24.55 -19.11 -4.51
CA PRO A 23 -23.18 -18.86 -4.87
C PRO A 23 -22.77 -17.59 -4.12
N ALA A 24 -21.77 -17.71 -3.25
CA ALA A 24 -21.08 -16.55 -2.74
C ALA A 24 -20.49 -15.87 -3.98
N LEU A 25 -21.21 -14.88 -4.51
CA LEU A 25 -20.62 -13.92 -5.43
C LEU A 25 -19.54 -13.27 -4.59
N ALA A 26 -18.30 -13.75 -4.74
CA ALA A 26 -17.15 -12.99 -4.33
C ALA A 26 -17.33 -11.64 -5.01
N GLN A 27 -17.64 -10.61 -4.23
CA GLN A 27 -17.40 -9.26 -4.70
C GLN A 27 -15.90 -9.23 -4.92
N ASP A 28 -15.49 -9.31 -6.18
CA ASP A 28 -14.11 -9.03 -6.61
C ASP A 28 -13.87 -7.56 -6.28
N ASP A 29 -13.55 -7.30 -5.02
CA ASP A 29 -13.15 -6.00 -4.56
C ASP A 29 -11.88 -5.63 -5.33
N ALA A 30 -11.90 -4.47 -5.98
CA ALA A 30 -10.77 -4.01 -6.78
C ALA A 30 -9.46 -4.10 -5.95
N PRO A 31 -8.38 -4.69 -6.51
CA PRO A 31 -7.16 -4.94 -5.77
C PRO A 31 -6.55 -3.63 -5.28
N VAL A 32 -6.03 -3.66 -4.06
CA VAL A 32 -5.38 -2.54 -3.39
C VAL A 32 -3.89 -2.54 -3.73
N VAL A 33 -3.45 -1.47 -4.36
CA VAL A 33 -2.05 -1.18 -4.68
C VAL A 33 -1.52 -0.19 -3.63
N ALA A 34 -0.60 -0.65 -2.78
CA ALA A 34 0.17 0.19 -1.87
C ALA A 34 1.38 0.75 -2.60
N ALA A 35 1.38 2.05 -2.90
CA ALA A 35 2.43 2.72 -3.65
C ALA A 35 3.11 3.81 -2.83
N ALA A 36 4.44 3.89 -2.92
CA ALA A 36 5.20 4.97 -2.32
C ALA A 36 4.67 6.35 -2.78
N SER A 37 4.64 7.33 -1.88
CA SER A 37 4.00 8.63 -2.13
C SER A 37 4.61 9.43 -3.29
N ASP A 38 5.90 9.22 -3.59
CA ASP A 38 6.59 9.83 -4.73
C ASP A 38 6.05 9.34 -6.09
N LEU A 39 5.44 8.16 -6.13
CA LEU A 39 4.81 7.58 -7.32
C LEU A 39 3.39 8.09 -7.57
N GLN A 40 2.85 8.94 -6.69
CA GLN A 40 1.41 9.28 -6.70
C GLN A 40 0.91 9.78 -8.04
N PHE A 41 1.68 10.64 -8.72
CA PHE A 41 1.28 11.19 -10.00
C PHE A 41 1.30 10.13 -11.10
N ALA A 42 2.41 9.39 -11.23
CA ALA A 42 2.58 8.37 -12.25
C ALA A 42 1.58 7.21 -12.10
N VAL A 43 1.37 6.71 -10.88
CA VAL A 43 0.50 5.55 -10.64
C VAL A 43 -0.98 5.90 -10.83
N LYS A 44 -1.39 7.15 -10.57
CA LYS A 44 -2.75 7.60 -10.91
C LYS A 44 -3.00 7.58 -12.41
N GLU A 45 -2.07 8.14 -13.19
CA GLU A 45 -2.15 8.12 -14.66
C GLU A 45 -2.18 6.68 -15.20
N ILE A 46 -1.31 5.81 -14.67
CA ILE A 46 -1.30 4.38 -15.02
C ILE A 46 -2.63 3.70 -14.68
N ALA A 47 -3.21 3.98 -13.51
CA ALA A 47 -4.49 3.39 -13.11
C ALA A 47 -5.66 3.85 -14.01
N GLU A 48 -5.66 5.12 -14.42
CA GLU A 48 -6.64 5.65 -15.38
C GLU A 48 -6.49 5.02 -16.77
N ALA A 49 -5.26 4.88 -17.26
CA ALA A 49 -4.97 4.19 -18.52
C ALA A 49 -5.40 2.71 -18.45
N PHE A 50 -5.03 2.00 -17.37
CA PHE A 50 -5.41 0.61 -17.12
C PHE A 50 -6.94 0.42 -17.12
N LYS A 51 -7.67 1.35 -16.49
CA LYS A 51 -9.14 1.34 -16.49
C LYS A 51 -9.71 1.54 -17.88
N THR A 52 -9.17 2.50 -18.65
CA THR A 52 -9.60 2.77 -20.03
C THR A 52 -9.39 1.55 -20.93
N GLU A 53 -8.25 0.88 -20.80
CA GLU A 53 -7.89 -0.25 -21.67
C GLU A 53 -8.60 -1.55 -21.30
N THR A 54 -8.79 -1.82 -20.00
CA THR A 54 -9.25 -3.13 -19.52
C THR A 54 -10.67 -3.13 -18.96
N GLY A 55 -11.22 -1.95 -18.66
CA GLY A 55 -12.46 -1.78 -17.91
C GLY A 55 -12.36 -2.17 -16.43
N LYS A 56 -11.17 -2.54 -15.93
CA LYS A 56 -10.95 -2.94 -14.54
C LYS A 56 -10.42 -1.78 -13.70
N GLU A 57 -10.69 -1.82 -12.40
CA GLU A 57 -10.24 -0.80 -11.46
C GLU A 57 -9.25 -1.38 -10.45
N VAL A 58 -8.45 -0.50 -9.86
CA VAL A 58 -7.58 -0.77 -8.71
C VAL A 58 -7.83 0.29 -7.65
N LYS A 59 -7.70 -0.06 -6.37
CA LYS A 59 -7.74 0.89 -5.26
C LYS A 59 -6.31 1.33 -4.97
N LEU A 60 -6.04 2.63 -4.95
CA LEU A 60 -4.69 3.15 -4.70
C LEU A 60 -4.55 3.61 -3.25
N ALA A 61 -3.51 3.15 -2.56
CA ALA A 61 -3.09 3.62 -1.25
C ALA A 61 -1.70 4.23 -1.35
N PHE A 62 -1.53 5.46 -0.89
CA PHE A 62 -0.26 6.19 -0.91
C PHE A 62 0.30 6.39 0.50
N GLY A 63 1.61 6.24 0.67
CA GLY A 63 2.29 6.29 1.95
C GLY A 63 3.79 6.05 1.83
N SER A 64 4.53 6.06 2.95
CA SER A 64 5.95 5.75 2.91
C SER A 64 6.19 4.25 2.73
N THR A 65 7.25 3.90 1.99
CA THR A 65 7.69 2.51 1.77
C THR A 65 7.81 1.73 3.07
N GLY A 66 8.49 2.29 4.08
CA GLY A 66 8.68 1.63 5.37
C GLY A 66 7.39 1.43 6.16
N ASN A 67 6.44 2.36 6.05
CA ASN A 67 5.13 2.22 6.70
C ASN A 67 4.31 1.08 6.07
N PHE A 68 4.27 1.00 4.74
CA PHE A 68 3.60 -0.12 4.07
C PHE A 68 4.31 -1.44 4.31
N ALA A 69 5.64 -1.47 4.32
CA ALA A 69 6.37 -2.69 4.67
C ALA A 69 6.05 -3.19 6.09
N ARG A 70 5.85 -2.27 7.05
CA ARG A 70 5.36 -2.63 8.39
C ARG A 70 3.94 -3.18 8.33
N GLN A 71 3.02 -2.49 7.67
CA GLN A 71 1.63 -2.93 7.53
C GLN A 71 1.51 -4.31 6.85
N ILE A 72 2.32 -4.59 5.83
CA ILE A 72 2.38 -5.91 5.16
C ILE A 72 2.77 -6.99 6.17
N ARG A 73 3.78 -6.75 7.01
CA ARG A 73 4.16 -7.69 8.09
C ARG A 73 3.05 -7.88 9.12
N GLU A 74 2.26 -6.84 9.36
CA GLU A 74 1.08 -6.87 10.25
C GLU A 74 -0.16 -7.51 9.59
N GLY A 75 -0.05 -7.98 8.34
CA GLY A 75 -1.13 -8.68 7.63
C GLY A 75 -2.06 -7.77 6.84
N ALA A 76 -1.66 -6.54 6.53
CA ALA A 76 -2.44 -5.65 5.67
C ALA A 76 -2.63 -6.30 4.27
N PRO A 77 -3.87 -6.37 3.77
CA PRO A 77 -4.20 -7.18 2.60
C PRO A 77 -3.96 -6.43 1.29
N PHE A 78 -2.73 -5.95 1.05
CA PHE A 78 -2.37 -5.34 -0.23
C PHE A 78 -2.11 -6.40 -1.30
N GLN A 79 -2.58 -6.17 -2.53
CA GLN A 79 -2.36 -7.07 -3.67
C GLN A 79 -1.10 -6.72 -4.46
N MET A 80 -0.62 -5.48 -4.35
CA MET A 80 0.63 -5.03 -4.96
C MET A 80 1.31 -4.01 -4.06
N PHE A 81 2.63 -4.10 -3.95
CA PHE A 81 3.47 -3.17 -3.21
C PHE A 81 4.50 -2.54 -4.16
N MET A 82 4.42 -1.21 -4.35
CA MET A 82 5.33 -0.42 -5.18
C MET A 82 6.18 0.46 -4.27
N ALA A 83 7.44 0.06 -4.06
CA ALA A 83 8.36 0.65 -3.09
C ALA A 83 9.35 1.62 -3.74
N ALA A 84 9.61 2.75 -3.07
CA ALA A 84 10.70 3.66 -3.46
C ALA A 84 12.10 3.15 -3.09
N ASP A 85 12.19 2.15 -2.20
CA ASP A 85 13.47 1.53 -1.78
C ASP A 85 13.33 0.01 -1.86
N GLU A 86 14.11 -0.59 -2.78
CA GLU A 86 14.16 -2.03 -3.05
C GLU A 86 14.56 -2.87 -1.83
N LYS A 87 15.27 -2.30 -0.85
CA LYS A 87 15.66 -2.99 0.37
C LYS A 87 14.46 -3.53 1.12
N PHE A 88 13.36 -2.78 1.17
CA PHE A 88 12.13 -3.24 1.83
C PHE A 88 11.47 -4.40 1.09
N VAL A 89 11.49 -4.40 -0.24
CA VAL A 89 10.94 -5.50 -1.05
C VAL A 89 11.75 -6.77 -0.84
N LYS A 90 13.09 -6.67 -0.91
CA LYS A 90 14.02 -7.79 -0.67
C LYS A 90 13.84 -8.38 0.74
N GLN A 91 13.70 -7.53 1.75
CA GLN A 91 13.43 -7.99 3.12
C GLN A 91 12.08 -8.70 3.25
N LEU A 92 11.00 -8.13 2.70
CA LEU A 92 9.68 -8.78 2.73
C LEU A 92 9.67 -10.12 1.98
N ALA A 93 10.40 -10.22 0.87
CA ALA A 93 10.56 -11.47 0.14
C ALA A 93 11.31 -12.52 0.97
N ALA A 94 12.43 -12.14 1.57
CA ALA A 94 13.21 -13.02 2.46
C ALA A 94 12.40 -13.48 3.68
N ASP A 95 11.53 -12.60 4.20
CA ASP A 95 10.63 -12.87 5.31
C ASP A 95 9.38 -13.69 4.89
N GLY A 96 9.18 -13.95 3.59
CA GLY A 96 8.07 -14.76 3.05
C GLY A 96 6.73 -14.01 2.89
N PHE A 97 6.74 -12.68 2.93
CA PHE A 97 5.53 -11.84 2.77
C PHE A 97 5.21 -11.50 1.31
N THR A 98 6.15 -11.68 0.38
CA THR A 98 5.92 -11.47 -1.06
C THR A 98 6.20 -12.75 -1.86
N ARG A 99 5.63 -12.84 -3.07
CA ARG A 99 5.86 -13.96 -3.98
C ARG A 99 7.31 -14.05 -4.45
N ASP A 100 7.93 -12.89 -4.67
CA ASP A 100 9.27 -12.71 -5.23
C ASP A 100 9.87 -11.38 -4.76
N GLU A 101 11.10 -11.07 -5.22
CA GLU A 101 11.80 -9.81 -4.94
C GLU A 101 11.31 -8.62 -5.78
N GLY A 102 10.23 -8.79 -6.55
CA GLY A 102 9.67 -7.75 -7.41
C GLY A 102 10.52 -7.47 -8.67
N ALA A 103 10.29 -6.31 -9.25
CA ALA A 103 11.01 -5.84 -10.44
C ALA A 103 11.35 -4.36 -10.30
N LEU A 104 12.55 -3.97 -10.72
CA LEU A 104 12.93 -2.56 -10.84
C LEU A 104 12.11 -1.92 -11.98
N TYR A 105 11.36 -0.87 -11.65
CA TYR A 105 10.50 -0.18 -12.62
C TYR A 105 10.87 1.30 -12.82
N ALA A 106 11.63 1.91 -11.90
CA ALA A 106 12.04 3.30 -11.96
C ALA A 106 13.28 3.57 -11.09
N GLU A 107 13.98 4.65 -11.42
CA GLU A 107 15.09 5.20 -10.61
C GLU A 107 14.75 6.64 -10.20
N GLY A 108 14.78 6.91 -8.89
CA GLY A 108 14.64 8.26 -8.35
C GLY A 108 15.98 8.98 -8.23
N ARG A 109 15.95 10.31 -8.20
CA ARG A 109 17.12 11.14 -7.88
C ARG A 109 16.74 12.16 -6.83
N VAL A 110 17.55 12.26 -5.77
CA VAL A 110 17.39 13.29 -4.75
C VAL A 110 17.84 14.63 -5.34
N VAL A 111 17.05 15.67 -5.13
CA VAL A 111 17.34 17.02 -5.60
C VAL A 111 17.11 18.01 -4.47
N VAL A 112 17.83 19.13 -4.52
CA VAL A 112 17.52 20.31 -3.70
C VAL A 112 16.57 21.19 -4.47
N MET A 113 15.32 21.27 -4.00
CA MET A 113 14.32 22.16 -4.57
C MET A 113 14.41 23.53 -3.90
N VAL A 114 14.59 24.57 -4.71
CA VAL A 114 14.77 25.95 -4.24
C VAL A 114 13.61 26.82 -4.73
N PRO A 115 12.93 27.58 -3.84
CA PRO A 115 11.86 28.46 -4.26
C PRO A 115 12.39 29.62 -5.09
N HIS A 116 11.55 30.13 -6.00
CA HIS A 116 11.86 31.32 -6.76
C HIS A 116 12.20 32.50 -5.84
N GLY A 117 13.25 33.24 -6.17
CA GLY A 117 13.72 34.38 -5.37
C GLY A 117 14.54 34.02 -4.13
N SER A 118 14.82 32.73 -3.89
CA SER A 118 15.77 32.33 -2.85
C SER A 118 17.17 32.87 -3.13
N ALA A 119 17.89 33.24 -2.07
CA ALA A 119 19.32 33.57 -2.15
C ALA A 119 20.19 32.33 -2.40
N LEU A 120 19.67 31.13 -2.08
CA LEU A 120 20.33 29.87 -2.38
C LEU A 120 20.41 29.67 -3.89
N LYS A 121 21.62 29.45 -4.39
CA LYS A 121 21.89 29.04 -5.77
C LYS A 121 22.20 27.55 -5.76
N PRO A 122 21.29 26.68 -6.24
CA PRO A 122 21.58 25.26 -6.28
C PRO A 122 22.73 24.98 -7.26
N ASP A 123 23.71 24.23 -6.78
CA ASP A 123 24.84 23.73 -7.54
C ASP A 123 24.98 22.23 -7.29
N GLU A 124 25.59 21.47 -8.21
CA GLU A 124 25.67 20.00 -8.11
C GLU A 124 26.47 19.53 -6.88
N ALA A 125 27.47 20.30 -6.45
CA ALA A 125 28.34 19.98 -5.33
C ALA A 125 27.72 20.36 -3.96
N MET A 126 26.61 21.09 -3.95
CA MET A 126 26.00 21.69 -2.77
C MET A 126 26.89 22.73 -2.06
N ASP A 127 27.88 23.29 -2.75
CA ASP A 127 28.85 24.23 -2.19
C ASP A 127 28.18 25.50 -1.67
N ASN A 128 27.23 26.04 -2.43
CA ASN A 128 26.52 27.25 -2.03
C ASN A 128 25.63 26.99 -0.81
N LEU A 129 24.97 25.83 -0.77
CA LEU A 129 24.16 25.42 0.38
C LEU A 129 25.02 25.30 1.63
N ALA A 130 26.16 24.61 1.54
CA ALA A 130 27.08 24.43 2.66
C ALA A 130 27.60 25.78 3.19
N ALA A 131 28.09 26.65 2.31
CA ALA A 131 28.57 27.98 2.69
C ALA A 131 27.48 28.83 3.35
N MET A 132 26.24 28.75 2.86
CA MET A 132 25.12 29.51 3.42
C MET A 132 24.65 28.98 4.78
N LEU A 133 24.75 27.67 5.02
CA LEU A 133 24.51 27.03 6.32
C LEU A 133 25.58 27.45 7.33
N ASP A 134 26.86 27.39 6.94
CA ASP A 134 27.99 27.80 7.80
C ASP A 134 27.91 29.29 8.17
N ALA A 135 27.50 30.14 7.23
CA ALA A 135 27.28 31.56 7.46
C ALA A 135 25.99 31.86 8.25
N GLY A 136 25.15 30.87 8.55
CA GLY A 136 23.87 31.05 9.23
C GLY A 136 22.82 31.83 8.43
N THR A 137 23.02 31.96 7.11
CA THR A 137 22.10 32.70 6.22
C THR A 137 20.89 31.86 5.81
N ILE A 138 21.05 30.54 5.75
CA ILE A 138 19.93 29.58 5.68
C ILE A 138 19.75 28.99 7.07
N THR A 139 18.56 29.21 7.64
CA THR A 139 18.20 28.68 8.98
C THR A 139 17.01 27.73 8.92
N ARG A 140 16.41 27.56 7.75
CA ARG A 140 15.20 26.75 7.54
C ARG A 140 15.37 25.90 6.29
N PHE A 141 15.30 24.60 6.46
CA PHE A 141 15.20 23.62 5.39
C PHE A 141 14.22 22.53 5.83
N ALA A 142 13.64 21.83 4.85
CA ALA A 142 12.72 20.73 5.10
C ALA A 142 13.24 19.48 4.41
N ILE A 143 13.21 18.37 5.15
CA ILE A 143 13.45 17.02 4.66
C ILE A 143 12.34 16.13 5.19
N ALA A 144 11.93 15.13 4.41
CA ALA A 144 10.99 14.13 4.89
C ALA A 144 11.59 13.37 6.10
N ASN A 145 10.73 12.78 6.92
CA ASN A 145 11.18 11.96 8.04
C ASN A 145 11.92 10.70 7.51
N PRO A 146 13.20 10.50 7.85
CA PRO A 146 13.98 9.35 7.41
C PRO A 146 13.51 8.03 8.04
#